data_AF-A0A3M1XZR9-F1
#
_entry.id   AF-A0A3M1XZR9-F1
#
_cell.length_a   1.000
_cell.length_b   1.000
_cell.length_c   1.000
_cell.angle_alpha   90.00
_cell.angle_beta   90.00
_cell.angle_gamma   90.00
#
_symmetry.space_group_name_H-M   'P 1'
#
loop_
_entity.id
_entity.type
_entity.pdbx_description
1 polymer ?
#
loop_
_entity_poly.entity_id
_entity_poly.type
_entity_poly.pdbx_seq_one_letter_code
_entity_poly.pdbx_strand_id
1 'polypeptide(L)' 'MNPAPIRTALCAFGMSGKVFHAPLLSSLPEYQLCKVWQRSRRDAAEAYPQVEVVMMTAYAS' A
#
# COMPACT_ATOMS: atom_id res chain seq x y z
N MET A 1 26.94 0.21 -3.20
CA MET A 1 25.72 0.99 -3.52
C MET A 1 24.55 0.22 -2.94
N ASN A 2 23.68 0.86 -2.16
CA ASN A 2 22.41 0.22 -1.79
C ASN A 2 21.44 0.42 -2.99
N PRO A 3 20.82 -0.64 -3.53
CA PRO A 3 19.86 -0.48 -4.63
C PRO A 3 18.67 0.40 -4.20
N ALA A 4 18.01 1.02 -5.17
CA ALA A 4 16.78 1.75 -4.90
C ALA A 4 15.72 0.82 -4.26
N PRO A 5 14.86 1.33 -3.35
CA PRO A 5 13.85 0.52 -2.69
C PRO A 5 12.89 -0.15 -3.68
N ILE A 6 12.46 -1.36 -3.35
CA ILE A 6 11.45 -2.12 -4.08
C ILE A 6 10.11 -1.44 -3.86
N ARG A 7 9.56 -0.88 -4.95
CA ARG A 7 8.23 -0.25 -4.95
C ARG A 7 7.16 -1.33 -4.88
N THR A 8 6.34 -1.27 -3.84
CA THR A 8 5.33 -2.30 -3.56
C THR A 8 3.93 -1.70 -3.48
N ALA A 9 2.95 -2.55 -3.79
CA ALA A 9 1.54 -2.25 -3.60
C ALA A 9 0.85 -3.41 -2.87
N LEU A 10 -0.10 -3.09 -2.00
CA LEU A 10 -0.98 -4.10 -1.39
C LEU A 10 -2.31 -4.16 -2.14
N CYS A 11 -2.74 -5.36 -2.52
CA CYS A 11 -4.02 -5.58 -3.18
C CYS A 11 -5.22 -5.67 -2.22
N ALA A 12 -5.01 -5.42 -0.93
CA ALA A 12 -6.06 -5.35 0.08
C ALA A 12 -5.53 -4.69 1.36
N PHE A 13 -6.41 -4.03 2.12
CA PHE A 13 -6.11 -3.41 3.42
C PHE A 13 -7.06 -3.87 4.52
N GLY A 14 -7.31 -5.19 4.60
CA GLY A 14 -8.02 -5.82 5.72
C GLY A 14 -7.12 -6.02 6.95
N MET A 15 -7.53 -6.86 7.90
CA MET A 15 -6.76 -7.13 9.12
C MET A 15 -5.31 -7.54 8.85
N SER A 16 -5.08 -8.47 7.91
CA SER A 16 -3.71 -8.89 7.60
C SER A 16 -2.86 -7.77 6.99
N GLY A 17 -3.45 -7.00 6.06
CA GLY A 17 -2.78 -5.86 5.44
C GLY A 17 -2.38 -4.79 6.45
N LYS A 18 -3.27 -4.50 7.41
CA LYS A 18 -3.07 -3.49 8.45
C LYS A 18 -2.07 -3.89 9.53
N VAL A 19 -2.16 -5.14 10.01
CA VAL A 19 -1.42 -5.57 11.21
C VAL A 19 -0.08 -6.19 10.87
N PHE A 20 0.06 -6.82 9.70
CA PHE A 20 1.28 -7.55 9.34
C PHE A 20 1.99 -6.93 8.14
N HIS A 21 1.34 -6.87 6.97
CA HIS A 21 2.04 -6.54 5.73
C HIS A 21 2.49 -5.08 5.64
N ALA A 22 1.59 -4.12 5.90
CA ALA A 22 1.95 -2.70 5.79
C ALA A 22 3.01 -2.26 6.84
N PRO A 23 2.93 -2.69 8.11
CA PRO A 23 3.99 -2.41 9.08
C PRO A 23 5.35 -3.00 8.67
N LEU A 24 5.38 -4.26 8.22
CA LEU A 24 6.62 -4.91 7.77
C LEU A 24 7.26 -4.19 6.58
N LEU A 25 6.46 -3.86 5.56
CA LEU A 25 6.95 -3.15 4.38
C LEU A 25 7.43 -1.73 4.72
N SER A 26 6.86 -1.10 5.74
CA SER A 26 7.21 0.28 6.13
C SER A 26 8.41 0.34 7.08
N SER A 27 8.74 -0.75 7.76
CA SER A 27 9.90 -0.83 8.65
C SER A 27 11.21 -1.22 7.94
N LEU A 28 11.12 -1.73 6.71
CA LEU A 28 12.26 -2.24 5.95
C LEU A 28 12.68 -1.21 4.88
N PRO A 29 13.90 -0.63 4.94
CA PRO A 29 14.35 0.39 3.99
C PRO A 29 14.51 -0.13 2.55
N GLU A 30 14.55 -1.45 2.36
CA GLU A 30 14.56 -2.11 1.07
C GLU A 30 13.22 -2.00 0.34
N TYR A 31 12.16 -1.58 1.04
CA TYR A 31 10.81 -1.47 0.48
C TYR A 31 10.27 -0.05 0.56
N GLN A 32 9.46 0.30 -0.43
CA GLN A 32 8.62 1.49 -0.42
C GLN A 32 7.18 1.07 -0.69
N LEU A 33 6.32 1.15 0.33
CA LEU A 33 4.88 0.96 0.13
C LEU A 33 4.32 2.19 -0.59
N CYS A 34 4.04 2.05 -1.88
CA CYS A 34 3.60 3.16 -2.73
C CYS A 34 2.07 3.25 -2.84
N LYS A 35 1.41 2.10 -2.97
CA LYS A 35 -0.02 2.04 -3.27
C LYS A 35 -0.73 0.98 -2.45
N VAL A 36 -2.00 1.21 -2.15
CA VAL A 36 -2.88 0.22 -1.55
C VAL A 36 -4.20 0.22 -2.30
N TRP A 37 -4.58 -0.93 -2.84
CA TRP A 37 -5.89 -1.10 -3.45
C TRP A 37 -6.94 -1.40 -2.38
N GLN A 38 -8.03 -0.65 -2.41
CA GLN A 38 -9.18 -0.83 -1.53
C GLN A 38 -10.47 -0.81 -2.35
N ARG A 39 -11.45 -1.65 -2.00
CA ARG A 39 -12.74 -1.70 -2.71
C ARG A 39 -13.59 -0.46 -2.47
N SER A 40 -13.71 -0.06 -1.20
CA SER A 40 -14.72 0.91 -0.76
C SER A 40 -14.28 1.80 0.40
N ARG A 41 -13.07 1.59 0.94
CA ARG A 41 -12.50 2.39 2.04
C ARG A 41 -11.25 3.13 1.56
N ARG A 42 -10.87 4.16 2.31
CA ARG A 42 -9.61 4.90 2.11
C ARG A 42 -8.77 5.01 3.39
N ASP A 43 -9.02 4.10 4.34
CA ASP A 43 -8.38 4.09 5.66
C ASP A 43 -6.88 3.70 5.61
N ALA A 44 -6.35 3.26 4.46
CA ALA A 44 -4.91 3.11 4.29
C ALA A 44 -4.17 4.45 4.22
N ALA A 45 -4.80 5.50 3.67
CA ALA A 45 -4.20 6.84 3.65
C ALA A 45 -4.15 7.48 5.04
N GLU A 46 -5.05 7.10 5.95
CA GLU A 46 -5.02 7.56 7.34
C GLU A 46 -3.84 6.96 8.10
N ALA A 47 -3.56 5.67 7.90
CA ALA A 47 -2.44 4.97 8.55
C ALA A 47 -1.08 5.28 7.89
N TYR A 48 -1.07 5.50 6.58
CA TYR A 48 0.13 5.75 5.79
C TYR A 48 -0.12 6.90 4.80
N PRO A 49 0.06 8.17 5.22
CA PRO A 49 -0.28 9.35 4.39
C PRO A 49 0.47 9.44 3.06
N GLN A 50 1.65 8.81 2.96
CA GLN A 50 2.46 8.74 1.74
C GLN A 50 1.94 7.73 0.69
N VAL A 51 0.97 6.90 1.06
CA VAL A 51 0.44 5.83 0.20
C VAL A 51 -0.73 6.34 -0.62
N GLU A 52 -0.68 6.07 -1.93
CA GLU A 52 -1.82 6.31 -2.81
C GLU A 52 -2.86 5.18 -2.65
N VAL A 53 -4.08 5.53 -2.25
CA VAL A 53 -5.20 4.57 -2.24
C VAL A 53 -5.81 4.49 -3.62
N VAL A 54 -5.68 3.32 -4.24
CA VAL A 54 -6.29 3.01 -5.54
C VAL A 54 -7.60 2.27 -5.30
N MET A 55 -8.63 2.61 -6.06
CA MET A 55 -9.91 1.90 -6.02
C MET A 55 -10.21 1.34 -7.41
N MET A 56 -11.14 0.39 -7.47
CA MET A 56 -11.66 -0.10 -8.75
C MET A 56 -12.31 1.07 -9.51
N THR A 57 -11.64 1.58 -10.54
CA THR A 57 -12.27 2.42 -11.55
C THR A 57 -12.94 1.50 -12.56
N ALA A 58 -14.13 1.85 -13.04
CA ALA A 58 -14.68 1.20 -14.22
C ALA A 58 -13.64 1.31 -15.35
N TYR A 59 -13.31 0.19 -15.99
CA TYR A 59 -12.42 0.19 -17.14
C TYR A 59 -13.09 1.10 -18.19
N ALA A 60 -12.44 2.20 -18.56
CA ALA A 60 -12.95 3.03 -19.64
C ALA A 60 -12.91 2.16 -20.90
N SER A 61 -14.10 1.82 -21.39
CA SER A 61 -14.33 1.14 -22.67
C SER A 61 -13.82 1.99 -23.83
#